data_AF-A0A5D0TQ88-F1
#
_entry.id   AF-A0A5D0TQ88-F1
#
_cell.length_a   1.000
_cell.length_b   1.000
_cell.length_c   1.000
_cell.angle_alpha   90.00
_cell.angle_beta   90.00
_cell.angle_gamma   90.00
#
_symmetry.space_group_name_H-M   'P 1'
#
loop_
_entity.id
_entity.type
_entity.pdbx_description
1 polymer ?
#
loop_
_entity_poly.entity_id
_entity_poly.type
_entity_poly.pdbx_seq_one_letter_code
_entity_poly.pdbx_strand_id
1 'polypeptide(L)'
;GAILVHLLRNFFTGAFRKPRELNWLLGLVMFVLVMFNGLFGYSLPDDLLSGTGLRVVEGVTLSVPLVGSYAVMFLFGGEFPGTDIVPRLYVIHVLLIPGILAALIPLHAVVLTWRQTHTQFPGKGSSNTTVKGYPFFPVFIAKTTSLFLWVLGVATLLAAFVQINPVWLYGPYDPGAISSGSQPDWYMGWLEGGLRIMPAWEIDAWGHTVSLSVAIPGLVVLGLLIGGLAAYPFLERWVTGDHAIHHLLDRPRDVPARTGIGVAGIVFYGVLWLAGGNDVLSDRFEIPLFWTTWFFRGAVVLGPLLGYAVAYRICVGLQRRDLGLAQHGLETGVIRMSPDGRFSEVERPMPDEAIAAITDPRPAVAVPVDVPPDLDGVESPRARGGVRRVRAALNRRFRADLATVPERTPVDGNGDGRKEITGSGTVSKR
;
A
#
# COMPACT_ATOMS: atom_id res chain seq x y z
N GLY A 1 11.85 1.63 5.55
CA GLY A 1 11.27 0.29 5.50
C GLY A 1 10.02 0.16 6.37
N ALA A 2 10.15 0.29 7.68
CA ALA A 2 9.06 0.03 8.64
C ALA A 2 7.75 0.81 8.38
N ILE A 3 7.84 2.11 8.05
CA ILE A 3 6.66 2.94 7.76
C ILE A 3 5.89 2.40 6.54
N LEU A 4 6.58 2.02 5.47
CA LEU A 4 5.96 1.46 4.27
C LEU A 4 5.23 0.15 4.59
N VAL A 5 5.88 -0.77 5.31
CA VAL A 5 5.24 -2.03 5.74
C VAL A 5 4.02 -1.76 6.64
N HIS A 6 4.11 -0.79 7.53
CA HIS A 6 3.00 -0.38 8.39
C HIS A 6 1.83 0.20 7.59
N LEU A 7 2.13 1.06 6.60
CA LEU A 7 1.16 1.63 5.68
C LEU A 7 0.45 0.54 4.87
N LEU A 8 1.21 -0.42 4.32
CA LEU A 8 0.67 -1.57 3.58
C LEU A 8 -0.23 -2.42 4.47
N ARG A 9 0.18 -2.73 5.71
CA ARG A 9 -0.66 -3.44 6.68
C ARG A 9 -1.98 -2.72 6.87
N ASN A 10 -1.95 -1.41 7.13
CA ASN A 10 -3.17 -0.63 7.37
C ASN A 10 -4.07 -0.54 6.13
N PHE A 11 -3.48 -0.42 4.94
CA PHE A 11 -4.19 -0.42 3.67
C PHE A 11 -4.92 -1.76 3.43
N PHE A 12 -4.21 -2.89 3.50
CA PHE A 12 -4.79 -4.18 3.20
C PHE A 12 -5.85 -4.61 4.23
N THR A 13 -5.65 -4.25 5.49
CA THR A 13 -6.58 -4.58 6.58
C THR A 13 -7.74 -3.61 6.73
N GLY A 14 -7.80 -2.53 5.94
CA GLY A 14 -8.87 -1.54 6.01
C GLY A 14 -8.86 -0.71 7.30
N ALA A 15 -7.69 -0.60 7.96
CA ALA A 15 -7.54 0.08 9.24
C ALA A 15 -7.70 1.61 9.15
N PHE A 16 -7.66 2.17 7.94
CA PHE A 16 -7.87 3.60 7.66
C PHE A 16 -9.35 4.01 7.66
N ARG A 17 -10.28 3.05 7.59
CA ARG A 17 -11.73 3.34 7.55
C ARG A 17 -12.19 4.06 8.81
N LYS A 18 -13.35 4.69 8.73
CA LYS A 18 -13.96 5.45 9.83
C LYS A 18 -13.91 4.65 11.14
N PRO A 19 -13.40 5.23 12.25
CA PRO A 19 -13.14 6.66 12.49
C PRO A 19 -11.70 7.14 12.22
N ARG A 20 -10.85 6.37 11.52
CA ARG A 20 -9.39 6.56 11.48
C ARG A 20 -8.87 7.30 10.23
N GLU A 21 -9.75 7.95 9.47
CA GLU A 21 -9.40 8.69 8.26
C GLU A 21 -8.35 9.79 8.55
N LEU A 22 -8.51 10.54 9.65
CA LEU A 22 -7.54 11.56 10.08
C LEU A 22 -6.19 10.93 10.46
N ASN A 23 -6.22 9.78 11.14
CA ASN A 23 -4.99 9.10 11.53
C ASN A 23 -4.19 8.63 10.30
N TRP A 24 -4.89 8.15 9.26
CA TRP A 24 -4.29 7.80 7.99
C TRP A 24 -3.62 9.00 7.30
N LEU A 25 -4.29 10.15 7.23
CA LEU A 25 -3.72 11.37 6.65
C LEU A 25 -2.49 11.86 7.40
N LEU A 26 -2.52 11.86 8.73
CA LEU A 26 -1.33 12.18 9.54
C LEU A 26 -0.19 11.19 9.31
N GLY A 27 -0.50 9.90 9.19
CA GLY A 27 0.48 8.88 8.82
C GLY A 27 1.15 9.15 7.48
N LEU A 28 0.38 9.58 6.48
CA LEU A 28 0.90 9.97 5.17
C LEU A 28 1.75 11.24 5.21
N VAL A 29 1.34 12.26 5.97
CA VAL A 29 2.15 13.47 6.18
C VAL A 29 3.50 13.11 6.80
N MET A 30 3.51 12.28 7.84
CA MET A 30 4.75 11.80 8.45
C MET A 30 5.60 10.98 7.47
N PHE A 31 4.97 10.14 6.64
CA PHE A 31 5.68 9.38 5.61
C PHE A 31 6.42 10.29 4.63
N VAL A 32 5.73 11.33 4.12
CA VAL A 32 6.34 12.34 3.23
C VAL A 32 7.46 13.10 3.93
N LEU A 33 7.24 13.55 5.17
CA LEU A 33 8.27 14.22 5.97
C LEU A 33 9.51 13.35 6.17
N VAL A 34 9.35 12.06 6.49
CA VAL A 34 10.49 11.14 6.66
C VAL A 34 11.23 10.89 5.34
N MET A 35 10.52 10.81 4.21
CA MET A 35 11.17 10.70 2.90
C MET A 35 12.03 11.92 2.58
N PHE A 36 11.49 13.13 2.75
CA PHE A 36 12.26 14.36 2.56
C PHE A 36 13.38 14.50 3.58
N ASN A 37 13.16 14.11 4.84
CA ASN A 37 14.21 14.13 5.84
C ASN A 37 15.37 13.21 5.46
N GLY A 38 15.08 12.02 4.93
CA GLY A 38 16.10 11.10 4.41
C GLY A 38 16.89 11.72 3.27
N LEU A 39 16.19 12.25 2.26
CA LEU A 39 16.80 12.93 1.11
C LEU A 39 17.73 14.07 1.56
N PHE A 40 17.27 14.94 2.46
CA PHE A 40 18.06 16.08 2.93
C PHE A 40 19.24 15.65 3.79
N GLY A 41 19.11 14.58 4.58
CA GLY A 41 20.20 14.04 5.41
C GLY A 41 21.31 13.43 4.57
N TYR A 42 20.94 12.64 3.56
CA TYR A 42 21.86 12.11 2.57
C TYR A 42 22.56 13.21 1.75
N SER A 43 21.95 14.39 1.64
CA SER A 43 22.50 15.54 0.91
C SER A 43 23.51 16.39 1.70
N LEU A 44 23.64 16.17 3.02
CA LEU A 44 24.53 16.99 3.86
C LEU A 44 26.04 16.76 3.67
N PRO A 45 26.52 15.53 3.37
CA PRO A 45 27.94 15.28 3.17
C PRO A 45 28.54 15.98 1.95
N ASP A 46 27.71 16.44 1.01
CA ASP A 46 28.12 17.14 -0.23
C ASP A 46 29.18 16.36 -1.03
N ASP A 47 28.97 15.04 -1.12
CA ASP A 47 29.76 14.15 -1.95
C ASP A 47 29.21 14.11 -3.39
N LEU A 48 29.98 13.54 -4.32
CA LEU A 48 29.62 13.55 -5.74
C LEU A 48 28.24 12.92 -6.03
N LEU A 49 27.89 11.87 -5.29
CA LEU A 49 26.63 11.16 -5.43
C LEU A 49 25.46 12.01 -4.90
N SER A 50 25.63 12.66 -3.74
CA SER A 50 24.56 13.46 -3.14
C SER A 50 24.33 14.80 -3.84
N GLY A 51 25.39 15.45 -4.32
CA GLY A 51 25.28 16.67 -5.12
C GLY A 51 24.59 16.43 -6.47
N THR A 52 24.84 15.29 -7.12
CA THR A 52 24.10 14.88 -8.33
C THR A 52 22.61 14.65 -8.01
N GLY A 53 22.30 14.06 -6.85
CA GLY A 53 20.93 13.95 -6.35
C GLY A 53 20.26 15.30 -6.11
N LEU A 54 20.96 16.27 -5.52
CA LEU A 54 20.44 17.64 -5.35
C LEU A 54 20.19 18.34 -6.69
N ARG A 55 21.03 18.10 -7.69
CA ARG A 55 20.80 18.61 -9.05
C ARG A 55 19.51 18.05 -9.68
N VAL A 56 19.16 16.80 -9.39
CA VAL A 56 17.86 16.23 -9.79
C VAL A 56 16.70 16.91 -9.04
N VAL A 57 16.84 17.18 -7.74
CA VAL A 57 15.82 17.91 -6.95
C VAL A 57 15.58 19.31 -7.51
N GLU A 58 16.65 20.01 -7.87
CA GLU A 58 16.56 21.30 -8.54
C GLU A 58 15.82 21.19 -9.88
N GLY A 59 16.19 20.23 -10.74
CA GLY A 59 15.54 20.00 -12.02
C GLY A 59 14.04 19.71 -11.89
N VAL A 60 13.65 18.87 -10.93
CA VAL A 60 12.24 18.61 -10.62
C VAL A 60 11.54 19.86 -10.12
N THR A 61 12.19 20.69 -9.30
CA THR A 61 11.62 21.96 -8.82
C THR A 61 11.43 22.97 -9.95
N LEU A 62 12.40 23.09 -10.86
CA LEU A 62 12.30 23.92 -12.07
C LEU A 62 11.17 23.47 -13.00
N SER A 63 10.88 22.16 -13.03
CA SER A 63 9.81 21.62 -13.87
C SER A 63 8.40 22.05 -13.45
N VAL A 64 8.24 22.63 -12.25
CA VAL A 64 6.95 23.16 -11.78
C VAL A 64 6.59 24.40 -12.60
N PRO A 65 5.51 24.38 -13.39
CA PRO A 65 5.12 25.53 -14.19
C PRO A 65 4.83 26.75 -13.32
N LEU A 66 5.09 27.95 -13.87
CA LEU A 66 4.84 29.27 -13.27
C LEU A 66 5.73 29.63 -12.06
N VAL A 67 5.95 28.71 -11.13
CA VAL A 67 6.62 28.99 -9.85
C VAL A 67 7.99 28.32 -9.70
N GLY A 68 8.37 27.41 -10.59
CA GLY A 68 9.59 26.60 -10.47
C GLY A 68 10.88 27.41 -10.29
N SER A 69 11.10 28.42 -11.14
CA SER A 69 12.27 29.31 -11.03
C SER A 69 12.31 30.07 -9.70
N TYR A 70 11.17 30.60 -9.26
CA TYR A 70 11.08 31.28 -7.96
C TYR A 70 11.33 30.32 -6.79
N ALA A 71 10.82 29.10 -6.88
CA ALA A 71 10.99 28.06 -5.85
C ALA A 71 12.46 27.63 -5.74
N VAL A 72 13.18 27.47 -6.86
CA VAL A 72 14.62 27.19 -6.83
C VAL A 72 15.40 28.35 -6.23
N MET A 73 15.18 29.57 -6.68
CA MET A 73 15.87 30.74 -6.12
C MET A 73 15.58 30.91 -4.63
N PHE A 74 14.35 30.63 -4.19
CA PHE A 74 13.98 30.63 -2.78
C PHE A 74 14.67 29.52 -1.99
N LEU A 75 14.71 28.29 -2.50
CA LEU A 75 15.24 27.14 -1.76
C LEU A 75 16.78 27.14 -1.73
N PHE A 76 17.41 27.31 -2.89
CA PHE A 76 18.86 27.24 -3.07
C PHE A 76 19.59 28.56 -2.75
N GLY A 77 18.86 29.68 -2.70
CA GLY A 77 19.45 31.00 -2.40
C GLY A 77 20.22 31.62 -3.56
N GLY A 78 20.23 30.99 -4.73
CA GLY A 78 20.95 31.42 -5.92
C GLY A 78 20.92 30.34 -7.00
N GLU A 79 21.77 30.50 -8.02
CA GLU A 79 22.03 29.45 -9.00
C GLU A 79 22.81 28.29 -8.34
N PHE A 80 22.45 27.05 -8.70
CA PHE A 80 23.12 25.85 -8.22
C PHE A 80 24.56 25.75 -8.77
N PRO A 81 25.56 25.28 -7.99
CA PRO A 81 25.44 24.66 -6.66
C PRO A 81 25.22 25.61 -5.48
N GLY A 82 25.64 26.88 -5.61
CA GLY A 82 25.51 27.89 -4.55
C GLY A 82 26.22 27.51 -3.24
N THR A 83 26.11 28.36 -2.21
CA THR A 83 26.68 28.12 -0.87
C THR A 83 25.62 27.99 0.23
N ASP A 84 24.39 28.35 -0.08
CA ASP A 84 23.30 28.49 0.88
C ASP A 84 22.53 27.18 1.12
N ILE A 85 22.56 26.25 0.15
CA ILE A 85 21.73 25.06 0.17
C ILE A 85 22.09 24.11 1.33
N VAL A 86 23.37 23.79 1.52
CA VAL A 86 23.80 22.84 2.57
C VAL A 86 23.45 23.34 3.97
N PRO A 87 23.74 24.61 4.36
CA PRO A 87 23.31 25.14 5.66
C PRO A 87 21.79 25.13 5.85
N ARG A 88 21.00 25.41 4.80
CA ARG A 88 19.53 25.37 4.87
C ARG A 88 19.02 23.95 5.07
N LEU A 89 19.55 22.99 4.31
CA LEU A 89 19.22 21.58 4.46
C LEU A 89 19.60 21.06 5.85
N TYR A 90 20.72 21.51 6.43
CA TYR A 90 21.10 21.17 7.80
C TYR A 90 20.04 21.60 8.82
N VAL A 91 19.57 22.86 8.75
CA VAL A 91 18.51 23.36 9.64
C VAL A 91 17.20 22.58 9.44
N ILE A 92 16.85 22.30 8.18
CA ILE A 92 15.63 21.56 7.86
C ILE A 92 15.71 20.11 8.39
N HIS A 93 16.84 19.45 8.18
CA HIS A 93 17.07 18.04 8.49
C HIS A 93 17.24 17.78 9.99
N VAL A 94 17.92 18.68 10.71
CA VAL A 94 18.23 18.48 12.14
C VAL A 94 17.13 19.03 13.03
N LEU A 95 16.58 20.22 12.71
CA LEU A 95 15.64 20.92 13.58
C LEU A 95 14.20 20.85 13.07
N LEU A 96 13.93 21.33 11.85
CA LEU A 96 12.56 21.59 11.41
C LEU A 96 11.75 20.31 11.24
N ILE A 97 12.20 19.38 10.39
CA ILE A 97 11.45 18.15 10.12
C ILE A 97 11.41 17.24 11.35
N PRO A 98 12.53 16.95 12.04
CA PRO A 98 12.48 16.16 13.27
C PRO A 98 11.63 16.81 14.36
N GLY A 99 11.65 18.14 14.50
CA GLY A 99 10.79 18.87 15.43
C GLY A 99 9.30 18.70 15.13
N ILE A 100 8.91 18.78 13.85
CA ILE A 100 7.54 18.50 13.41
C ILE A 100 7.17 17.04 13.69
N LEU A 101 8.05 16.08 13.37
CA LEU A 101 7.82 14.66 13.62
C LEU A 101 7.69 14.35 15.12
N ALA A 102 8.48 15.02 15.98
CA ALA A 102 8.38 14.87 17.43
C ALA A 102 7.01 15.29 17.99
N ALA A 103 6.32 16.23 17.33
CA ALA A 103 4.93 16.60 17.66
C ALA A 103 3.89 15.66 17.02
N LEU A 104 4.09 15.27 15.75
CA LEU A 104 3.14 14.44 15.01
C LEU A 104 3.09 12.98 15.50
N ILE A 105 4.23 12.41 15.92
CA ILE A 105 4.29 11.00 16.36
C ILE A 105 3.42 10.76 17.61
N PRO A 106 3.53 11.53 18.71
CA PRO A 106 2.64 11.35 19.86
C PRO A 106 1.17 11.60 19.52
N LEU A 107 0.88 12.59 18.66
CA LEU A 107 -0.48 12.87 18.21
C LEU A 107 -1.07 11.65 17.48
N HIS A 108 -0.33 11.08 16.54
CA HIS A 108 -0.73 9.93 15.74
C HIS A 108 -0.80 8.64 16.57
N ALA A 109 0.23 8.37 17.38
CA ALA A 109 0.42 7.07 18.03
C ALA A 109 -0.23 6.94 19.40
N VAL A 110 -0.44 8.05 20.13
CA VAL A 110 -0.94 8.04 21.52
C VAL A 110 -2.29 8.74 21.62
N VAL A 111 -2.38 9.98 21.17
CA VAL A 111 -3.61 10.79 21.37
C VAL A 111 -4.77 10.22 20.56
N LEU A 112 -4.55 9.96 19.27
CA LEU A 112 -5.60 9.42 18.42
C LEU A 112 -5.93 7.97 18.73
N THR A 113 -4.94 7.14 19.06
CA THR A 113 -5.18 5.73 19.42
C THR A 113 -5.91 5.58 20.75
N TRP A 114 -5.64 6.44 21.74
CA TRP A 114 -6.40 6.47 22.99
C TRP A 114 -7.87 6.82 22.73
N ARG A 115 -8.14 7.82 21.89
CA ARG A 115 -9.52 8.23 21.53
C ARG A 115 -10.25 7.21 20.65
N GLN A 116 -9.54 6.54 19.75
CA GLN A 116 -10.16 5.71 18.71
C GLN A 116 -10.11 4.21 19.01
N THR A 117 -9.34 3.79 20.03
CA THR A 117 -8.99 2.40 20.36
C THR A 117 -8.27 1.65 19.23
N HIS A 118 -7.49 0.63 19.58
CA HIS A 118 -6.81 -0.21 18.59
C HIS A 118 -7.77 -1.13 17.84
N THR A 119 -7.54 -1.30 16.54
CA THR A 119 -8.28 -2.24 15.69
C THR A 119 -7.81 -3.68 15.92
N GLN A 120 -8.72 -4.64 15.78
CA GLN A 120 -8.43 -6.08 15.91
C GLN A 120 -9.01 -6.87 14.73
N PHE A 121 -8.46 -8.06 14.46
CA PHE A 121 -9.07 -8.98 13.49
C PHE A 121 -10.34 -9.62 14.06
N PRO A 122 -11.30 -10.01 13.21
CA PRO A 122 -12.45 -10.81 13.62
C PRO A 122 -12.01 -12.18 14.12
N GLY A 123 -12.76 -12.72 15.07
CA GLY A 123 -12.50 -13.99 15.74
C GLY A 123 -13.41 -14.14 16.96
N LYS A 124 -13.36 -15.31 17.61
CA LYS A 124 -14.34 -15.73 18.62
C LYS A 124 -14.56 -14.66 19.69
N GLY A 125 -15.76 -14.10 19.76
CA GLY A 125 -16.15 -13.09 20.76
C GLY A 125 -15.49 -11.71 20.56
N SER A 126 -14.93 -11.45 19.38
CA SER A 126 -14.60 -10.08 18.94
C SER A 126 -15.87 -9.41 18.42
N SER A 127 -16.00 -8.11 18.67
CA SER A 127 -17.11 -7.31 18.14
C SER A 127 -16.59 -5.89 17.86
N ASN A 128 -17.43 -5.05 17.26
CA ASN A 128 -17.09 -3.64 17.08
C ASN A 128 -17.05 -2.83 18.39
N THR A 129 -17.55 -3.38 19.50
CA THR A 129 -17.61 -2.69 20.80
C THR A 129 -16.66 -3.27 21.83
N THR A 130 -16.06 -4.43 21.55
CA THR A 130 -15.15 -5.12 22.47
C THR A 130 -13.72 -5.00 21.97
N VAL A 131 -12.76 -4.71 22.84
CA VAL A 131 -11.33 -4.77 22.51
C VAL A 131 -10.71 -5.94 23.26
N LYS A 132 -10.15 -6.90 22.53
CA LYS A 132 -9.40 -8.02 23.10
C LYS A 132 -7.91 -7.77 22.99
N GLY A 133 -7.21 -7.98 24.09
CA GLY A 133 -5.77 -7.85 24.15
C GLY A 133 -5.26 -7.94 25.58
N TYR A 134 -3.95 -8.00 25.71
CA TYR A 134 -3.31 -7.87 27.01
C TYR A 134 -3.37 -6.41 27.50
N PRO A 135 -3.45 -6.17 28.82
CA PRO A 135 -3.35 -4.82 29.36
C PRO A 135 -2.00 -4.18 28.99
N PHE A 136 -1.99 -2.85 28.93
CA PHE A 136 -0.80 -2.07 28.56
C PHE A 136 0.41 -2.40 29.46
N PHE A 137 0.17 -2.54 30.76
CA PHE A 137 1.15 -3.01 31.73
C PHE A 137 0.66 -4.33 32.37
N PRO A 138 1.52 -5.35 32.57
CA PRO A 138 2.96 -5.38 32.25
C PRO A 138 3.28 -5.98 30.86
N VAL A 139 2.36 -6.76 30.29
CA VAL A 139 2.66 -7.65 29.14
C VAL A 139 2.99 -6.87 27.87
N PHE A 140 2.19 -5.85 27.53
CA PHE A 140 2.38 -5.11 26.29
C PHE A 140 3.66 -4.28 26.29
N ILE A 141 4.00 -3.63 27.41
CA ILE A 141 5.28 -2.94 27.60
C ILE A 141 6.45 -3.91 27.44
N ALA A 142 6.44 -5.05 28.15
CA ALA A 142 7.54 -6.01 28.06
C ALA A 142 7.77 -6.50 26.62
N LYS A 143 6.69 -6.85 25.91
CA LYS A 143 6.75 -7.28 24.50
C LYS A 143 7.25 -6.17 23.56
N THR A 144 6.79 -4.94 23.76
CA THR A 144 7.18 -3.79 22.91
C THR A 144 8.63 -3.40 23.15
N THR A 145 9.10 -3.38 24.40
CA THR A 145 10.50 -3.15 24.76
C THR A 145 11.39 -4.24 24.20
N SER A 146 10.99 -5.51 24.29
CA SER A 146 11.74 -6.62 23.70
C SER A 146 11.88 -6.47 22.17
N LEU A 147 10.78 -6.14 21.47
CA LEU A 147 10.83 -5.87 20.03
C LEU A 147 11.73 -4.67 19.70
N PHE A 148 11.67 -3.59 20.49
CA PHE A 148 12.55 -2.43 20.32
C PHE A 148 14.03 -2.80 20.45
N LEU A 149 14.39 -3.54 21.50
CA LEU A 149 15.77 -3.99 21.72
C LEU A 149 16.24 -4.92 20.60
N TRP A 150 15.36 -5.76 20.07
CA TRP A 150 15.69 -6.64 18.95
C TRP A 150 15.93 -5.85 17.65
N VAL A 151 15.04 -4.90 17.33
CA VAL A 151 15.21 -4.02 16.17
C VAL A 151 16.46 -3.16 16.30
N LEU A 152 16.73 -2.62 17.50
CA LEU A 152 17.95 -1.87 17.79
C LEU A 152 19.20 -2.75 17.61
N GLY A 153 19.18 -3.97 18.16
CA GLY A 153 20.29 -4.92 18.01
C GLY A 153 20.57 -5.24 16.55
N VAL A 154 19.54 -5.56 15.76
CA VAL A 154 19.69 -5.82 14.31
C VAL A 154 20.21 -4.58 13.58
N ALA A 155 19.69 -3.39 13.88
CA ALA A 155 20.14 -2.14 13.26
C ALA A 155 21.61 -1.84 13.59
N THR A 156 22.04 -2.04 14.84
CA THR A 156 23.44 -1.87 15.26
C THR A 156 24.36 -2.87 14.57
N LEU A 157 23.94 -4.14 14.45
CA LEU A 157 24.73 -5.15 13.73
C LEU A 157 24.86 -4.81 12.25
N LEU A 158 23.78 -4.35 11.60
CA LEU A 158 23.84 -3.88 10.22
C LEU A 158 24.76 -2.67 10.09
N ALA A 159 24.68 -1.68 10.98
CA ALA A 159 25.56 -0.51 10.97
C ALA A 159 27.04 -0.87 11.19
N ALA A 160 27.32 -1.92 11.97
CA ALA A 160 28.69 -2.37 12.23
C ALA A 160 29.30 -3.21 11.10
N PHE A 161 28.50 -4.08 10.47
CA PHE A 161 28.99 -5.09 9.52
C PHE A 161 28.64 -4.83 8.06
N VAL A 162 27.70 -3.91 7.77
CA VAL A 162 27.29 -3.57 6.40
C VAL A 162 27.61 -2.11 6.14
N GLN A 163 28.53 -1.86 5.22
CA GLN A 163 28.90 -0.50 4.83
C GLN A 163 27.75 0.17 4.06
N ILE A 164 27.34 1.36 4.53
CA ILE A 164 26.33 2.20 3.90
C ILE A 164 26.95 3.58 3.64
N ASN A 165 26.74 4.09 2.43
CA ASN A 165 27.20 5.40 1.96
C ASN A 165 28.69 5.74 2.23
N PRO A 166 29.64 5.08 1.54
CA PRO A 166 31.06 5.35 1.70
C PRO A 166 31.49 6.66 1.00
N VAL A 167 31.20 7.81 1.62
CA VAL A 167 31.45 9.15 1.06
C VAL A 167 32.89 9.38 0.60
N TRP A 168 33.86 8.72 1.23
CA TRP A 168 35.29 8.80 0.87
C TRP A 168 35.63 8.15 -0.47
N LEU A 169 34.79 7.25 -1.00
CA LEU A 169 34.98 6.67 -2.34
C LEU A 169 34.49 7.60 -3.46
N TYR A 170 33.50 8.43 -3.17
CA TYR A 170 32.92 9.37 -4.14
C TYR A 170 33.69 10.68 -4.22
N GLY A 171 34.27 11.12 -3.09
CA GLY A 171 34.95 12.40 -3.01
C GLY A 171 33.98 13.60 -2.96
N PRO A 172 34.51 14.82 -2.86
CA PRO A 172 33.69 16.03 -2.80
C PRO A 172 32.90 16.24 -4.10
N TYR A 173 31.76 16.92 -4.01
CA TYR A 173 30.98 17.28 -5.18
C TYR A 173 31.75 18.23 -6.11
N ASP A 174 31.80 17.87 -7.40
CA ASP A 174 32.31 18.70 -8.49
C ASP A 174 31.25 18.72 -9.61
N PRO A 175 30.70 19.89 -9.98
CA PRO A 175 29.73 20.01 -11.06
C PRO A 175 30.21 19.50 -12.43
N GLY A 176 31.53 19.41 -12.64
CA GLY A 176 32.13 18.89 -13.87
C GLY A 176 32.30 17.36 -13.89
N ALA A 177 32.06 16.68 -12.78
CA ALA A 177 32.24 15.24 -12.64
C ALA A 177 30.90 14.52 -12.40
N ILE A 178 30.85 13.21 -12.72
CA ILE A 178 29.71 12.35 -12.42
C ILE A 178 30.19 10.93 -12.12
N SER A 179 29.49 10.23 -11.23
CA SER A 179 29.73 8.81 -10.95
C SER A 179 28.83 7.92 -11.80
N SER A 180 29.32 6.73 -12.15
CA SER A 180 28.48 5.66 -12.68
C SER A 180 27.57 5.11 -11.58
N GLY A 181 26.30 4.84 -11.89
CA GLY A 181 25.36 4.30 -10.90
C GLY A 181 24.83 5.35 -9.92
N SER A 182 24.75 6.62 -10.33
CA SER A 182 24.16 7.67 -9.50
C SER A 182 22.67 7.41 -9.27
N GLN A 183 22.34 6.90 -8.09
CA GLN A 183 20.97 6.57 -7.69
C GLN A 183 20.70 7.11 -6.30
N PRO A 184 19.48 7.62 -6.04
CA PRO A 184 19.11 8.02 -4.70
C PRO A 184 18.83 6.79 -3.84
N ASP A 185 18.71 7.02 -2.53
CA ASP A 185 18.26 5.97 -1.61
C ASP A 185 16.95 5.30 -2.07
N TRP A 186 16.79 4.02 -1.72
CA TRP A 186 15.69 3.17 -2.19
C TRP A 186 14.29 3.79 -2.03
N TYR A 187 14.05 4.61 -1.00
CA TYR A 187 12.75 5.25 -0.77
C TYR A 187 12.45 6.39 -1.75
N MET A 188 13.47 6.95 -2.42
CA MET A 188 13.35 7.93 -3.50
C MET A 188 13.59 7.32 -4.90
N GLY A 189 14.01 6.05 -4.99
CA GLY A 189 14.33 5.40 -6.26
C GLY A 189 13.18 5.35 -7.28
N TRP A 190 11.92 5.42 -6.83
CA TRP A 190 10.76 5.49 -7.72
C TRP A 190 10.71 6.80 -8.53
N LEU A 191 11.21 7.91 -7.98
CA LEU A 191 11.26 9.20 -8.66
C LEU A 191 12.29 9.15 -9.78
N GLU A 192 13.49 8.67 -9.45
CA GLU A 192 14.59 8.47 -10.41
C GLU A 192 14.19 7.52 -11.53
N GLY A 193 13.58 6.37 -11.21
CA GLY A 193 13.13 5.44 -12.22
C GLY A 193 12.04 6.02 -13.13
N GLY A 194 11.15 6.85 -12.59
CA GLY A 194 10.19 7.61 -13.39
C GLY A 194 10.88 8.54 -14.38
N LEU A 195 11.89 9.29 -13.95
CA LEU A 195 12.68 10.18 -14.81
C LEU A 195 13.41 9.41 -15.93
N ARG A 196 14.02 8.27 -15.59
CA ARG A 196 14.79 7.45 -16.54
C ARG A 196 13.92 6.81 -17.64
N ILE A 197 12.70 6.40 -17.32
CA ILE A 197 11.82 5.74 -18.29
C ILE A 197 10.92 6.72 -19.05
N MET A 198 10.82 7.97 -18.63
CA MET A 198 9.96 8.95 -19.28
C MET A 198 10.51 9.30 -20.68
N PRO A 199 9.67 9.37 -21.72
CA PRO A 199 10.07 9.94 -23.01
C PRO A 199 10.43 11.42 -22.89
N ALA A 200 11.29 11.90 -23.79
CA ALA A 200 11.66 13.31 -23.89
C ALA A 200 10.53 14.15 -24.52
N TRP A 201 9.41 14.24 -23.81
CA TRP A 201 8.27 15.07 -24.20
C TRP A 201 8.43 16.47 -23.61
N GLU A 202 8.20 17.48 -24.43
CA GLU A 202 8.24 18.88 -24.06
C GLU A 202 7.07 19.62 -24.70
N ILE A 203 6.55 20.63 -24.01
CA ILE A 203 5.53 21.53 -24.54
C ILE A 203 6.11 22.93 -24.55
N ASP A 204 6.26 23.49 -25.75
CA ASP A 204 6.60 24.88 -25.97
C ASP A 204 5.34 25.68 -26.24
N ALA A 205 4.97 26.58 -25.34
CA ALA A 205 3.79 27.42 -25.49
C ALA A 205 3.96 28.78 -24.80
N TRP A 206 3.48 29.85 -25.44
CA TRP A 206 3.53 31.23 -24.92
C TRP A 206 4.93 31.72 -24.49
N GLY A 207 5.98 31.28 -25.19
CA GLY A 207 7.36 31.66 -24.85
C GLY A 207 7.93 30.95 -23.61
N HIS A 208 7.23 29.93 -23.10
CA HIS A 208 7.67 29.08 -22.01
C HIS A 208 7.77 27.62 -22.46
N THR A 209 8.75 26.92 -21.93
CA THR A 209 8.96 25.49 -22.16
C THR A 209 8.63 24.72 -20.89
N VAL A 210 7.73 23.74 -20.99
CA VAL A 210 7.44 22.79 -19.92
C VAL A 210 8.03 21.44 -20.31
N SER A 211 9.10 21.03 -19.62
CA SER A 211 9.70 19.72 -19.83
C SER A 211 8.86 18.64 -19.14
N LEU A 212 7.96 18.00 -19.90
CA LEU A 212 7.08 16.95 -19.39
C LEU A 212 7.86 15.70 -18.97
N SER A 213 9.04 15.50 -19.57
CA SER A 213 9.96 14.43 -19.21
C SER A 213 10.35 14.45 -17.73
N VAL A 214 10.40 15.64 -17.13
CA VAL A 214 10.68 15.84 -15.70
C VAL A 214 9.41 16.07 -14.90
N ALA A 215 8.48 16.88 -15.41
CA ALA A 215 7.27 17.26 -14.68
C ALA A 215 6.32 16.08 -14.44
N ILE A 216 6.20 15.11 -15.37
CA ILE A 216 5.32 13.95 -15.18
C ILE A 216 5.85 13.03 -14.06
N PRO A 217 7.11 12.55 -14.09
CA PRO A 217 7.66 11.78 -12.97
C PRO A 217 7.71 12.56 -11.65
N GLY A 218 8.12 13.84 -11.71
CA GLY A 218 8.27 14.68 -10.53
C GLY A 218 6.96 15.03 -9.83
N LEU A 219 5.92 15.37 -10.60
CA LEU A 219 4.68 15.94 -10.06
C LEU A 219 3.50 14.97 -10.18
N VAL A 220 3.32 14.37 -11.35
CA VAL A 220 2.16 13.50 -11.61
C VAL A 220 2.32 12.16 -10.90
N VAL A 221 3.48 11.51 -10.98
CA VAL A 221 3.72 10.23 -10.30
C VAL A 221 3.73 10.42 -8.78
N LEU A 222 4.39 11.47 -8.29
CA LEU A 222 4.36 11.83 -6.87
C LEU A 222 2.93 12.09 -6.39
N GLY A 223 2.17 12.90 -7.14
CA GLY A 223 0.78 13.22 -6.85
C GLY A 223 -0.14 11.99 -6.90
N LEU A 224 0.11 11.06 -7.82
CA LEU A 224 -0.61 9.81 -7.91
C LEU A 224 -0.31 8.88 -6.72
N LEU A 225 0.96 8.72 -6.36
CA LEU A 225 1.37 7.85 -5.24
C LEU A 225 0.86 8.41 -3.91
N ILE A 226 1.18 9.66 -3.60
CA ILE A 226 0.86 10.27 -2.30
C ILE A 226 -0.59 10.76 -2.26
N GLY A 227 -1.01 11.53 -3.26
CA GLY A 227 -2.37 12.06 -3.35
C GLY A 227 -3.40 10.96 -3.58
N GLY A 228 -3.08 9.93 -4.36
CA GLY A 228 -3.94 8.74 -4.50
C GLY A 228 -4.12 8.00 -3.17
N LEU A 229 -3.04 7.78 -2.41
CA LEU A 229 -3.14 7.19 -1.07
C LEU A 229 -3.92 8.09 -0.10
N ALA A 230 -3.76 9.40 -0.16
CA ALA A 230 -4.49 10.35 0.70
C ALA A 230 -6.00 10.37 0.37
N ALA A 231 -6.35 10.33 -0.91
CA ALA A 231 -7.74 10.31 -1.38
C ALA A 231 -8.41 8.94 -1.17
N TYR A 232 -7.62 7.85 -1.06
CA TYR A 232 -8.13 6.48 -1.09
C TYR A 232 -9.24 6.17 -0.07
N PRO A 233 -9.13 6.52 1.24
CA PRO A 233 -10.22 6.29 2.20
C PRO A 233 -11.56 6.91 1.78
N PHE A 234 -11.50 8.12 1.22
CA PHE A 234 -12.67 8.87 0.79
C PHE A 234 -13.26 8.31 -0.51
N LEU A 235 -12.39 7.88 -1.43
CA LEU A 235 -12.78 7.20 -2.66
C LEU A 235 -13.44 5.86 -2.38
N GLU A 236 -12.84 5.02 -1.52
CA GLU A 236 -13.42 3.73 -1.12
C GLU A 236 -14.79 3.97 -0.46
N ARG A 237 -14.88 4.88 0.50
CA ARG A 237 -16.15 5.25 1.15
C ARG A 237 -17.20 5.75 0.16
N TRP A 238 -16.80 6.56 -0.82
CA TRP A 238 -17.71 7.04 -1.86
C TRP A 238 -18.21 5.89 -2.74
N VAL A 239 -17.35 4.98 -3.16
CA VAL A 239 -17.73 3.81 -3.99
C VAL A 239 -18.58 2.81 -3.20
N THR A 240 -18.20 2.46 -1.97
CA THR A 240 -18.85 1.42 -1.18
C THR A 240 -20.12 1.90 -0.47
N GLY A 241 -20.27 3.22 -0.27
CA GLY A 241 -21.38 3.79 0.51
C GLY A 241 -21.28 3.49 2.01
N ASP A 242 -20.14 3.02 2.48
CA ASP A 242 -19.93 2.58 3.86
C ASP A 242 -19.63 3.76 4.79
N HIS A 243 -20.62 4.15 5.59
CA HIS A 243 -20.49 5.21 6.60
C HIS A 243 -20.46 4.68 8.04
N ALA A 244 -20.42 3.36 8.20
CA ALA A 244 -20.42 2.71 9.49
C ALA A 244 -19.07 2.90 10.20
N ILE A 245 -19.07 2.67 11.51
CA ILE A 245 -17.86 2.70 12.33
C ILE A 245 -17.26 1.28 12.33
N HIS A 246 -15.96 1.19 12.02
CA HIS A 246 -15.23 -0.08 11.96
C HIS A 246 -14.15 -0.14 13.03
N HIS A 247 -14.28 -1.07 13.97
CA HIS A 247 -13.22 -1.44 14.92
C HIS A 247 -12.62 -2.82 14.59
N LEU A 248 -13.36 -3.65 13.86
CA LEU A 248 -12.85 -4.88 13.26
C LEU A 248 -12.14 -4.60 11.93
N LEU A 249 -10.98 -5.23 11.76
CA LEU A 249 -10.21 -5.23 10.52
C LEU A 249 -10.84 -6.16 9.50
N ASP A 250 -10.68 -5.85 8.22
CA ASP A 250 -10.95 -6.85 7.19
C ASP A 250 -9.72 -7.74 7.04
N ARG A 251 -9.93 -9.02 6.74
CA ARG A 251 -8.81 -9.82 6.23
C ARG A 251 -8.61 -9.41 4.77
N PRO A 252 -7.37 -9.25 4.28
CA PRO A 252 -7.13 -8.76 2.93
C PRO A 252 -7.88 -9.57 1.85
N ARG A 253 -7.93 -10.89 2.01
CA ARG A 253 -8.66 -11.78 1.09
C ARG A 253 -10.17 -11.53 1.02
N ASP A 254 -10.80 -10.95 2.04
CA ASP A 254 -12.26 -10.73 2.07
C ASP A 254 -12.68 -9.54 1.19
N VAL A 255 -11.74 -8.67 0.80
CA VAL A 255 -12.00 -7.48 -0.02
C VAL A 255 -11.09 -7.49 -1.27
N PRO A 256 -11.35 -8.37 -2.26
CA PRO A 256 -10.45 -8.59 -3.39
C PRO A 256 -10.15 -7.33 -4.20
N ALA A 257 -11.14 -6.43 -4.34
CA ALA A 257 -10.98 -5.18 -5.09
C ALA A 257 -9.93 -4.27 -4.44
N ARG A 258 -9.99 -4.07 -3.11
CA ARG A 258 -9.01 -3.27 -2.37
C ARG A 258 -7.63 -3.91 -2.41
N THR A 259 -7.54 -5.22 -2.17
CA THR A 259 -6.24 -5.91 -2.23
C THR A 259 -5.64 -5.87 -3.63
N GLY A 260 -6.45 -6.01 -4.68
CA GLY A 260 -6.00 -5.82 -6.05
C GLY A 260 -5.41 -4.42 -6.30
N ILE A 261 -6.09 -3.36 -5.85
CA ILE A 261 -5.59 -1.98 -5.99
C ILE A 261 -4.28 -1.80 -5.21
N GLY A 262 -4.19 -2.33 -3.99
CA GLY A 262 -2.98 -2.26 -3.19
C GLY A 262 -1.79 -2.97 -3.86
N VAL A 263 -2.01 -4.17 -4.40
CA VAL A 263 -0.96 -4.90 -5.14
C VAL A 263 -0.59 -4.19 -6.43
N ALA A 264 -1.54 -3.61 -7.16
CA ALA A 264 -1.25 -2.77 -8.32
C ALA A 264 -0.34 -1.59 -7.96
N GLY A 265 -0.60 -0.91 -6.83
CA GLY A 265 0.24 0.16 -6.30
C GLY A 265 1.64 -0.31 -5.91
N ILE A 266 1.77 -1.49 -5.28
CA ILE A 266 3.07 -2.10 -4.95
C ILE A 266 3.85 -2.41 -6.23
N VAL A 267 3.21 -3.01 -7.23
CA VAL A 267 3.86 -3.33 -8.51
C VAL A 267 4.26 -2.05 -9.24
N PHE A 268 3.41 -1.02 -9.25
CA PHE A 268 3.73 0.28 -9.84
C PHE A 268 4.97 0.91 -9.17
N TYR A 269 4.98 1.00 -7.84
CA TYR A 269 6.12 1.48 -7.08
C TYR A 269 7.38 0.64 -7.31
N GLY A 270 7.25 -0.69 -7.27
CA GLY A 270 8.37 -1.62 -7.46
C GLY A 270 8.98 -1.57 -8.85
N VAL A 271 8.16 -1.41 -9.89
CA VAL A 271 8.62 -1.24 -11.28
C VAL A 271 9.38 0.08 -11.42
N LEU A 272 8.86 1.18 -10.87
CA LEU A 272 9.58 2.47 -10.87
C LEU A 272 10.88 2.38 -10.08
N TRP A 273 10.86 1.76 -8.90
CA TRP A 273 12.07 1.57 -8.09
C TRP A 273 13.14 0.75 -8.83
N LEU A 274 12.75 -0.36 -9.47
CA LEU A 274 13.66 -1.18 -10.29
C LEU A 274 14.18 -0.41 -11.51
N ALA A 275 13.35 0.43 -12.12
CA ALA A 275 13.75 1.28 -13.24
C ALA A 275 14.78 2.35 -12.83
N GLY A 276 14.74 2.82 -11.57
CA GLY A 276 15.79 3.67 -10.99
C GLY A 276 17.14 2.96 -10.96
N GLY A 277 17.12 1.62 -10.95
CA GLY A 277 18.27 0.73 -11.00
C GLY A 277 18.72 0.28 -12.39
N ASN A 278 18.17 0.82 -13.48
CA ASN A 278 18.28 0.19 -14.81
C ASN A 278 19.70 0.11 -15.39
N ASP A 279 20.59 1.03 -15.04
CA ASP A 279 22.01 1.06 -15.40
C ASP A 279 22.78 -0.07 -14.70
N VAL A 280 22.56 -0.25 -13.40
CA VAL A 280 23.13 -1.36 -12.64
C VAL A 280 22.59 -2.70 -13.13
N LEU A 281 21.30 -2.78 -13.47
CA LEU A 281 20.74 -3.99 -14.08
C LEU A 281 21.37 -4.28 -15.46
N SER A 282 21.60 -3.24 -16.25
CA SER A 282 22.24 -3.36 -17.57
C SER A 282 23.68 -3.87 -17.45
N ASP A 283 24.46 -3.29 -16.53
CA ASP A 283 25.85 -3.68 -16.24
C ASP A 283 25.95 -5.11 -15.70
N ARG A 284 25.14 -5.47 -14.70
CA ARG A 284 25.26 -6.77 -14.00
C ARG A 284 24.70 -7.96 -14.76
N PHE A 285 23.66 -7.75 -15.56
CA PHE A 285 23.03 -8.82 -16.34
C PHE A 285 23.42 -8.78 -17.82
N GLU A 286 24.31 -7.86 -18.22
CA GLU A 286 24.78 -7.69 -19.60
C GLU A 286 23.61 -7.48 -20.60
N ILE A 287 22.52 -6.85 -20.14
CA ILE A 287 21.35 -6.53 -20.96
C ILE A 287 21.50 -5.12 -21.49
N PRO A 288 21.28 -4.84 -22.79
CA PRO A 288 21.42 -3.49 -23.30
C PRO A 288 20.44 -2.50 -22.61
N LEU A 289 20.95 -1.33 -22.21
CA LEU A 289 20.18 -0.29 -21.51
C LEU A 289 18.91 0.15 -22.24
N PHE A 290 18.93 0.09 -23.57
CA PHE A 290 17.76 0.37 -24.40
C PHE A 290 16.62 -0.63 -24.12
N TRP A 291 16.93 -1.92 -24.04
CA TRP A 291 15.94 -2.96 -23.76
C TRP A 291 15.37 -2.86 -22.36
N THR A 292 16.22 -2.55 -21.36
CA THR A 292 15.74 -2.38 -19.97
C THR A 292 14.79 -1.19 -19.87
N THR A 293 15.11 -0.07 -20.51
CA THR A 293 14.24 1.12 -20.54
C THR A 293 12.89 0.83 -21.20
N TRP A 294 12.87 0.17 -22.37
CA TRP A 294 11.61 -0.18 -23.04
C TRP A 294 10.78 -1.20 -22.28
N PHE A 295 11.43 -2.19 -21.65
CA PHE A 295 10.76 -3.13 -20.77
C PHE A 295 10.04 -2.39 -19.63
N PHE A 296 10.72 -1.47 -18.94
CA PHE A 296 10.11 -0.73 -17.83
C PHE A 296 9.01 0.25 -18.28
N ARG A 297 9.13 0.85 -19.48
CA ARG A 297 8.04 1.64 -20.10
C ARG A 297 6.77 0.83 -20.32
N GLY A 298 6.89 -0.44 -20.75
CA GLY A 298 5.75 -1.34 -20.86
C GLY A 298 5.26 -1.81 -19.49
N ALA A 299 6.19 -2.21 -18.61
CA ALA A 299 5.89 -2.78 -17.30
C ALA A 299 5.22 -1.79 -16.35
N VAL A 300 5.53 -0.49 -16.44
CA VAL A 300 4.92 0.52 -15.56
C VAL A 300 3.41 0.66 -15.80
N VAL A 301 2.95 0.34 -17.01
CA VAL A 301 1.52 0.34 -17.36
C VAL A 301 0.91 -1.05 -17.19
N LEU A 302 1.52 -2.08 -17.76
CA LEU A 302 0.97 -3.45 -17.76
C LEU A 302 1.12 -4.15 -16.40
N GLY A 303 2.21 -3.90 -15.69
CA GLY A 303 2.53 -4.53 -14.41
C GLY A 303 1.43 -4.32 -13.36
N PRO A 304 0.98 -3.07 -13.09
CA PRO A 304 -0.10 -2.82 -12.14
C PRO A 304 -1.43 -3.49 -12.53
N LEU A 305 -1.76 -3.54 -13.83
CA LEU A 305 -2.97 -4.20 -14.33
C LEU A 305 -2.92 -5.71 -14.10
N LEU A 306 -1.78 -6.34 -14.40
CA LEU A 306 -1.55 -7.76 -14.15
C LEU A 306 -1.53 -8.05 -12.64
N GLY A 307 -0.86 -7.21 -11.85
CA GLY A 307 -0.82 -7.31 -10.39
C GLY A 307 -2.21 -7.25 -9.76
N TYR A 308 -3.05 -6.32 -10.23
CA TYR A 308 -4.47 -6.26 -9.84
C TYR A 308 -5.18 -7.56 -10.16
N ALA A 309 -5.11 -8.02 -11.42
CA ALA A 309 -5.85 -9.19 -11.88
C ALA A 309 -5.44 -10.47 -11.14
N VAL A 310 -4.14 -10.67 -10.94
CA VAL A 310 -3.59 -11.83 -10.21
C VAL A 310 -3.98 -11.80 -8.74
N ALA A 311 -3.75 -10.68 -8.05
CA ALA A 311 -4.11 -10.54 -6.64
C ALA A 311 -5.61 -10.75 -6.42
N TYR A 312 -6.44 -10.18 -7.30
CA TYR A 312 -7.88 -10.36 -7.27
C TYR A 312 -8.28 -11.84 -7.34
N ARG A 313 -7.74 -12.58 -8.31
CA ARG A 313 -8.02 -14.00 -8.51
C ARG A 313 -7.53 -14.85 -7.34
N ILE A 314 -6.36 -14.54 -6.78
CA ILE A 314 -5.84 -15.20 -5.58
C ILE A 314 -6.78 -14.98 -4.40
N CYS A 315 -7.26 -13.75 -4.16
CA CYS A 315 -8.21 -13.47 -3.08
C CYS A 315 -9.49 -14.29 -3.22
N VAL A 316 -10.09 -14.33 -4.42
CA VAL A 316 -11.30 -15.15 -4.66
C VAL A 316 -11.01 -16.64 -4.46
N GLY A 317 -9.85 -17.15 -4.90
CA GLY A 317 -9.44 -18.52 -4.63
C GLY A 317 -9.31 -18.83 -3.13
N LEU A 318 -8.72 -17.90 -2.36
CA LEU A 318 -8.59 -18.04 -0.91
C LEU A 318 -9.94 -17.97 -0.19
N GLN A 319 -10.89 -17.14 -0.66
CA GLN A 319 -12.25 -17.13 -0.12
C GLN A 319 -12.97 -18.46 -0.35
N ARG A 320 -12.83 -19.05 -1.54
CA ARG A 320 -13.42 -20.38 -1.84
C ARG A 320 -12.82 -21.47 -0.97
N ARG A 321 -11.51 -21.41 -0.70
CA ARG A 321 -10.86 -22.30 0.27
C ARG A 321 -11.44 -22.12 1.67
N ASP A 322 -11.61 -20.88 2.13
CA ASP A 322 -12.19 -20.60 3.45
C ASP A 322 -13.64 -21.10 3.56
N LEU A 323 -14.43 -21.01 2.47
CA LEU A 323 -15.77 -21.59 2.39
C LEU A 323 -15.73 -23.13 2.46
N GLY A 324 -14.80 -23.77 1.73
CA GLY A 324 -14.58 -25.21 1.80
C GLY A 324 -14.26 -25.67 3.22
N LEU A 325 -13.36 -24.95 3.91
CA LEU A 325 -13.00 -25.21 5.31
C LEU A 325 -14.19 -25.03 6.27
N ALA A 326 -15.11 -24.11 5.99
CA ALA A 326 -16.31 -23.89 6.81
C ALA A 326 -17.37 -25.00 6.62
N GLN A 327 -17.46 -25.57 5.41
CA GLN A 327 -18.47 -26.59 5.06
C GLN A 327 -18.02 -28.02 5.40
N HIS A 328 -16.75 -28.32 5.14
CA HIS A 328 -16.17 -29.66 5.17
C HIS A 328 -15.20 -29.81 6.38
N GLY A 329 -14.51 -28.74 6.78
CA GLY A 329 -13.50 -28.81 7.84
C GLY A 329 -12.09 -28.95 7.26
N LEU A 330 -11.14 -29.39 8.08
CA LEU A 330 -9.75 -29.57 7.68
C LEU A 330 -9.52 -30.96 7.07
N GLU A 331 -9.03 -30.96 5.84
CA GLU A 331 -8.48 -32.13 5.15
C GLU A 331 -7.30 -32.70 5.96
N THR A 332 -7.35 -34.01 6.27
CA THR A 332 -6.30 -34.68 7.06
C THR A 332 -5.27 -35.42 6.21
N GLY A 333 -5.52 -35.57 4.90
CA GLY A 333 -4.75 -36.41 4.00
C GLY A 333 -4.99 -37.92 4.17
N VAL A 334 -5.88 -38.33 5.08
CA VAL A 334 -6.22 -39.74 5.31
C VAL A 334 -7.42 -40.13 4.46
N ILE A 335 -7.19 -40.97 3.46
CA ILE A 335 -8.23 -41.50 2.59
C ILE A 335 -8.74 -42.83 3.17
N ARG A 336 -10.05 -42.98 3.32
CA ARG A 336 -10.72 -44.23 3.69
C ARG A 336 -11.52 -44.76 2.53
N MET A 337 -11.44 -46.08 2.30
CA MET A 337 -12.25 -46.78 1.31
C MET A 337 -13.48 -47.39 2.00
N SER A 338 -14.67 -47.09 1.50
CA SER A 338 -15.92 -47.69 1.97
C SER A 338 -16.04 -49.15 1.47
N PRO A 339 -16.87 -49.98 2.11
CA PRO A 339 -17.14 -51.35 1.64
C PRO A 339 -17.67 -51.41 0.19
N ASP A 340 -18.36 -50.36 -0.27
CA ASP A 340 -18.84 -50.22 -1.66
C ASP A 340 -17.75 -49.78 -2.66
N GLY A 341 -16.51 -49.60 -2.19
CA GLY A 341 -15.36 -49.17 -2.99
C GLY A 341 -15.23 -47.66 -3.20
N ARG A 342 -15.97 -46.82 -2.47
CA ARG A 342 -15.85 -45.36 -2.56
C ARG A 342 -14.69 -44.85 -1.72
N PHE A 343 -13.94 -43.88 -2.22
CA PHE A 343 -12.90 -43.20 -1.45
C PHE A 343 -13.45 -41.90 -0.85
N SER A 344 -13.25 -41.70 0.45
CA SER A 344 -13.61 -40.47 1.16
C SER A 344 -12.43 -40.02 2.01
N GLU A 345 -12.14 -38.72 2.02
CA GLU A 345 -11.15 -38.15 2.92
C GLU A 345 -11.73 -37.95 4.31
N VAL A 346 -10.94 -38.24 5.34
CA VAL A 346 -11.33 -37.96 6.72
C VAL A 346 -11.15 -36.47 6.99
N GLU A 347 -12.25 -35.79 7.26
CA GLU A 347 -12.26 -34.37 7.61
C GLU A 347 -12.25 -34.18 9.13
N ARG A 348 -11.44 -33.24 9.63
CA ARG A 348 -11.41 -32.86 11.05
C ARG A 348 -12.08 -31.49 11.23
N PRO A 349 -12.98 -31.31 12.21
CA PRO A 349 -13.53 -29.99 12.50
C PRO A 349 -12.43 -29.03 12.94
N MET A 350 -12.51 -27.79 12.45
CA MET A 350 -11.58 -26.73 12.84
C MET A 350 -11.77 -26.36 14.31
N PRO A 351 -10.69 -25.97 15.02
CA PRO A 351 -10.83 -25.34 16.32
C PRO A 351 -11.75 -24.12 16.24
N ASP A 352 -12.61 -23.97 17.25
CA ASP A 352 -13.58 -22.88 17.37
C ASP A 352 -13.01 -21.49 17.14
N GLU A 353 -11.79 -21.24 17.62
CA GLU A 353 -11.12 -19.94 17.48
C GLU A 353 -10.68 -19.66 16.04
N ALA A 354 -10.24 -20.70 15.33
CA ALA A 354 -9.79 -20.58 13.93
C ALA A 354 -10.96 -20.42 12.97
N ILE A 355 -12.07 -21.14 13.19
CA ILE A 355 -13.25 -21.04 12.33
C ILE A 355 -14.01 -19.72 12.54
N ALA A 356 -14.00 -19.20 13.78
CA ALA A 356 -14.64 -17.93 14.11
C ALA A 356 -14.10 -16.75 13.26
N ALA A 357 -12.82 -16.76 12.89
CA ALA A 357 -12.27 -15.74 12.00
C ALA A 357 -12.95 -15.73 10.61
N ILE A 358 -13.52 -16.85 10.17
CA ILE A 358 -14.23 -17.02 8.89
C ILE A 358 -15.74 -16.81 9.07
N THR A 359 -16.33 -17.39 10.13
CA THR A 359 -17.79 -17.50 10.31
C THR A 359 -18.40 -16.42 11.19
N ASP A 360 -17.62 -15.66 11.94
CA ASP A 360 -18.20 -14.67 12.85
C ASP A 360 -18.84 -13.50 12.07
N PRO A 361 -20.04 -13.05 12.48
CA PRO A 361 -20.69 -11.91 11.87
C PRO A 361 -19.83 -10.64 11.93
N ARG A 362 -19.84 -9.89 10.84
CA ARG A 362 -19.08 -8.64 10.72
C ARG A 362 -19.87 -7.62 9.91
N PRO A 363 -19.60 -6.31 10.12
CA PRO A 363 -20.24 -5.27 9.34
C PRO A 363 -19.99 -5.47 7.85
N ALA A 364 -21.02 -5.20 7.04
CA ALA A 364 -20.88 -5.24 5.60
C ALA A 364 -19.82 -4.22 5.14
N VAL A 365 -18.90 -4.66 4.28
CA VAL A 365 -17.83 -3.80 3.74
C VAL A 365 -18.36 -2.79 2.71
N ALA A 366 -19.51 -3.08 2.10
CA ALA A 366 -20.16 -2.19 1.15
C ALA A 366 -21.67 -2.36 1.18
N VAL A 367 -22.38 -1.23 1.01
CA VAL A 367 -23.84 -1.15 0.97
C VAL A 367 -24.28 -0.98 -0.49
N PRO A 368 -25.41 -1.57 -0.92
CA PRO A 368 -26.03 -1.22 -2.19
C PRO A 368 -26.26 0.28 -2.30
N VAL A 369 -25.68 0.90 -3.32
CA VAL A 369 -26.04 2.26 -3.70
C VAL A 369 -27.17 2.14 -4.74
N ASP A 370 -28.40 2.45 -4.32
CA ASP A 370 -29.60 2.28 -5.14
C ASP A 370 -29.57 3.17 -6.40
N VAL A 371 -29.36 2.52 -7.54
CA VAL A 371 -29.83 2.98 -8.85
C VAL A 371 -30.71 1.84 -9.37
N PRO A 372 -32.04 2.01 -9.42
CA PRO A 372 -32.92 0.99 -9.98
C PRO A 372 -32.47 0.64 -11.40
N PRO A 373 -32.47 -0.64 -11.79
CA PRO A 373 -32.24 -1.03 -13.18
C PRO A 373 -33.29 -0.40 -14.09
N ASP A 374 -32.96 -0.20 -15.36
CA ASP A 374 -33.92 0.25 -16.36
C ASP A 374 -35.09 -0.74 -16.42
N LEU A 375 -36.28 -0.26 -16.09
CA LEU A 375 -37.53 -0.95 -16.34
C LEU A 375 -38.09 -0.39 -17.65
N ASP A 376 -38.26 -1.26 -18.65
CA ASP A 376 -38.96 -0.96 -19.90
C ASP A 376 -38.48 0.31 -20.63
N GLY A 377 -37.16 0.53 -20.68
CA GLY A 377 -36.55 1.66 -21.41
C GLY A 377 -36.76 3.03 -20.77
N VAL A 378 -37.31 3.11 -19.55
CA VAL A 378 -37.50 4.36 -18.81
C VAL A 378 -36.44 4.50 -17.72
N GLU A 379 -35.46 5.33 -18.01
CA GLU A 379 -34.38 5.65 -17.08
C GLU A 379 -34.90 6.36 -15.82
N SER A 380 -34.59 5.80 -14.65
CA SER A 380 -34.98 6.43 -13.38
C SER A 380 -34.41 7.85 -13.30
N PRO A 381 -35.17 8.86 -12.80
CA PRO A 381 -34.66 10.24 -12.67
C PRO A 381 -33.37 10.35 -11.84
N ARG A 382 -33.15 9.37 -10.96
CA ARG A 382 -31.95 9.25 -10.11
C ARG A 382 -30.71 8.72 -10.88
N ALA A 383 -30.90 8.08 -12.03
CA ALA A 383 -29.85 7.53 -12.92
C ALA A 383 -29.34 8.53 -13.99
N ARG A 384 -29.94 9.73 -14.09
CA ARG A 384 -29.64 10.70 -15.16
C ARG A 384 -28.26 11.38 -15.08
N GLY A 385 -27.54 11.23 -13.97
CA GLY A 385 -26.19 11.81 -13.81
C GLY A 385 -25.07 10.81 -14.15
N GLY A 386 -24.18 11.13 -15.08
CA GLY A 386 -23.05 10.28 -15.47
C GLY A 386 -22.17 9.82 -14.30
N VAL A 387 -21.90 10.72 -13.34
CA VAL A 387 -21.16 10.40 -12.09
C VAL A 387 -21.87 9.33 -11.26
N ARG A 388 -23.21 9.34 -11.20
CA ARG A 388 -24.00 8.36 -10.43
C ARG A 388 -23.98 6.99 -11.10
N ARG A 389 -24.01 6.93 -12.44
CA ARG A 389 -23.87 5.67 -13.19
C ARG A 389 -22.50 5.04 -12.96
N VAL A 390 -21.43 5.85 -13.04
CA VAL A 390 -20.06 5.39 -12.76
C VAL A 390 -19.96 4.87 -11.33
N ARG A 391 -20.47 5.62 -10.35
CA ARG A 391 -20.48 5.19 -8.93
C ARG A 391 -21.20 3.86 -8.76
N ALA A 392 -22.38 3.69 -9.37
CA ALA A 392 -23.15 2.45 -9.26
C ALA A 392 -22.44 1.26 -9.93
N ALA A 393 -21.80 1.47 -11.08
CA ALA A 393 -21.01 0.44 -11.76
C ALA A 393 -19.80 0.01 -10.91
N LEU A 394 -19.08 0.98 -10.33
CA LEU A 394 -17.96 0.72 -9.40
C LEU A 394 -18.44 0.01 -8.13
N ASN A 395 -19.56 0.42 -7.53
CA ASN A 395 -20.15 -0.23 -6.36
C ASN A 395 -20.52 -1.69 -6.67
N ARG A 396 -21.18 -1.95 -7.80
CA ARG A 396 -21.49 -3.33 -8.25
C ARG A 396 -20.22 -4.15 -8.43
N ARG A 397 -19.19 -3.59 -9.07
CA ARG A 397 -17.91 -4.29 -9.27
C ARG A 397 -17.20 -4.59 -7.95
N PHE A 398 -17.19 -3.64 -7.02
CA PHE A 398 -16.57 -3.79 -5.71
C PHE A 398 -17.29 -4.86 -4.87
N ARG A 399 -18.62 -4.96 -5.01
CA ARG A 399 -19.47 -5.91 -4.26
C ARG A 399 -19.51 -7.33 -4.83
N ALA A 400 -19.23 -7.50 -6.11
CA ALA A 400 -19.45 -8.77 -6.82
C ALA A 400 -18.81 -10.00 -6.15
N ASP A 401 -17.62 -9.84 -5.57
CA ASP A 401 -16.84 -10.94 -4.98
C ASP A 401 -16.40 -10.63 -3.53
N LEU A 402 -17.25 -9.91 -2.78
CA LEU A 402 -17.04 -9.74 -1.33
C LEU A 402 -17.32 -11.07 -0.62
N ALA A 403 -16.51 -11.39 0.38
CA ALA A 403 -16.70 -12.61 1.17
C ALA A 403 -18.05 -12.56 1.92
N THR A 404 -18.92 -13.53 1.64
CA THR A 404 -20.12 -13.79 2.45
C THR A 404 -19.73 -14.61 3.67
N VAL A 405 -20.19 -14.22 4.85
CA VAL A 405 -19.95 -15.00 6.08
C VAL A 405 -20.78 -16.28 6.00
N PRO A 406 -20.15 -17.47 5.95
CA PRO A 406 -20.91 -18.72 5.90
C PRO A 406 -21.58 -18.99 7.25
N GLU A 407 -22.78 -19.57 7.22
CA GLU A 407 -23.46 -20.02 8.43
C GLU A 407 -22.67 -21.15 9.08
N ARG A 408 -22.59 -21.11 10.43
CA ARG A 408 -21.91 -22.15 11.19
C ARG A 408 -22.82 -23.37 11.24
N THR A 409 -22.44 -24.44 10.54
CA THR A 409 -23.09 -25.74 10.73
C THR A 409 -22.87 -26.17 12.19
N PRO A 410 -23.91 -26.44 12.98
CA PRO A 410 -23.74 -26.97 14.33
C PRO A 410 -22.95 -28.27 14.27
N VAL A 411 -21.92 -28.40 15.11
CA VAL A 411 -21.29 -29.69 15.34
C VAL A 411 -22.27 -30.45 16.21
N ASP A 412 -23.04 -31.37 15.61
CA ASP A 412 -23.87 -32.28 16.39
C ASP A 412 -22.96 -33.04 17.36
N GLY A 413 -23.30 -32.97 18.65
CA GLY A 413 -22.51 -33.54 19.75
C GLY A 413 -22.46 -35.07 19.79
N ASN A 414 -22.78 -35.76 18.69
CA ASN A 414 -22.66 -37.21 18.57
C ASN A 414 -21.52 -37.54 17.60
N GLY A 415 -20.44 -38.10 18.14
CA GLY A 415 -19.30 -38.57 17.39
C GLY A 415 -19.62 -39.80 16.53
N ASP A 416 -20.27 -39.59 15.39
CA ASP A 416 -20.21 -40.56 14.30
C ASP A 416 -20.05 -39.84 12.96
N GLY A 417 -18.94 -40.13 12.29
CA GLY A 417 -18.48 -39.46 11.07
C GLY A 417 -19.25 -39.88 9.83
N ARG A 418 -20.58 -39.74 9.82
CA ARG A 418 -21.42 -39.99 8.66
C ARG A 418 -22.16 -38.72 8.25
N LYS A 419 -21.59 -37.98 7.29
CA LYS A 419 -22.40 -37.17 6.37
C LYS A 419 -22.76 -38.07 5.17
N GLU A 420 -23.97 -38.60 5.19
CA GLU A 420 -24.57 -39.26 4.01
C GLU A 420 -24.90 -38.18 2.96
N ILE A 421 -24.20 -38.22 1.83
CA ILE A 421 -24.53 -37.42 0.66
C ILE A 421 -25.77 -38.04 0.02
N THR A 422 -26.96 -37.52 0.31
CA THR A 422 -28.15 -37.79 -0.50
C THR A 422 -28.22 -36.73 -1.60
N GLY A 423 -27.85 -37.14 -2.80
CA GLY A 423 -28.15 -36.38 -4.01
C GLY A 423 -29.65 -36.39 -4.27
N SER A 424 -30.29 -35.24 -4.12
CA SER A 424 -31.54 -34.96 -4.82
C SER A 424 -31.56 -33.48 -5.17
N GLY A 425 -31.44 -33.20 -6.46
CA GLY A 425 -31.54 -31.85 -6.98
C GLY A 425 -32.94 -31.29 -6.81
N THR A 426 -33.01 -30.00 -6.52
CA THR A 426 -34.13 -29.16 -6.97
C THR A 426 -33.56 -27.86 -7.51
N VAL A 427 -33.57 -27.78 -8.83
CA VAL A 427 -33.55 -26.53 -9.59
C VAL A 427 -34.72 -25.68 -9.09
N SER A 428 -34.43 -24.54 -8.45
CA SER A 428 -35.41 -23.47 -8.30
C SER A 428 -35.05 -22.36 -9.27
N LYS A 429 -35.83 -22.28 -10.35
CA LYS A 429 -35.92 -21.10 -11.21
C LYS A 429 -36.56 -19.97 -10.40
N ARG A 430 -35.87 -18.83 -10.27
CA ARG A 430 -36.38 -17.49 -10.56
C ARG A 430 -35.26 -16.48 -10.59
#